data_AF-A0A1L9MTT8-F1
#
_entry.id   AF-A0A1L9MTT8-F1
#
_cell.length_a   1.000
_cell.length_b   1.000
_cell.length_c   1.000
_cell.angle_alpha   90.00
_cell.angle_beta   90.00
_cell.angle_gamma   90.00
#
_symmetry.space_group_name_H-M   'P 1'
#
loop_
_entity.id
_entity.type
_entity.pdbx_description
1 polymer ?
#
loop_
_entity_poly.entity_id
_entity_poly.type
_entity_poly.pdbx_seq_one_letter_code
_entity_poly.pdbx_strand_id
1 'polypeptide(L)'
;MPTPGEIRRMSVDLPKEDTYIVTSAITIDAPLDFVWQNLPKNIDFSQVMQPYRWLPGARSWETSENFNETGSNIKYTMTDNSKIEEIVIKRDASSHHYVYACLPPITGFDFWQGNLFYEDAGNGKTTVVWRYWLKPNDNFLSKIVVARLLKLFIWKGYTAKVASGMKSEIERLYNRTNK
;
A
#
# COMPACT_ATOMS: atom_id res chain seq x y z
N MET A 1 -15.32 1.51 -16.97
CA MET A 1 -14.52 1.67 -15.73
C MET A 1 -15.34 1.11 -14.57
N PRO A 2 -14.75 0.40 -13.60
CA PRO A 2 -15.49 -0.12 -12.45
C PRO A 2 -16.14 1.01 -11.65
N THR A 3 -17.36 0.79 -11.23
CA THR A 3 -18.14 1.71 -10.40
C THR A 3 -17.68 1.63 -8.93
N PRO A 4 -17.89 2.69 -8.13
CA PRO A 4 -17.64 2.66 -6.69
C PRO A 4 -18.35 1.51 -5.93
N GLY A 5 -19.45 0.96 -6.48
CA GLY A 5 -20.18 -0.17 -5.93
C GLY A 5 -19.60 -1.55 -6.25
N GLU A 6 -18.79 -1.67 -7.31
CA GLU A 6 -18.04 -2.90 -7.65
C GLU A 6 -16.76 -3.00 -6.82
N ILE A 7 -16.15 -1.86 -6.53
CA ILE A 7 -15.02 -1.71 -5.62
C ILE A 7 -15.40 -2.17 -4.19
N ARG A 8 -16.64 -1.90 -3.73
CA ARG A 8 -17.15 -2.28 -2.40
C ARG A 8 -17.34 -3.78 -2.16
N ARG A 9 -17.53 -4.62 -3.19
CA ARG A 9 -17.92 -6.04 -3.05
C ARG A 9 -16.76 -7.03 -2.94
N MET A 10 -15.57 -6.53 -2.63
CA MET A 10 -14.25 -7.13 -2.84
C MET A 10 -13.78 -6.92 -4.28
N SER A 11 -12.76 -6.05 -4.38
CA SER A 11 -11.62 -6.17 -5.29
C SER A 11 -11.89 -6.99 -6.54
N VAL A 12 -12.15 -6.30 -7.67
CA VAL A 12 -12.25 -6.84 -9.04
C VAL A 12 -11.43 -8.10 -9.26
N ASP A 13 -11.83 -8.98 -10.20
CA ASP A 13 -11.04 -10.14 -10.61
C ASP A 13 -9.55 -9.78 -10.65
N LEU A 14 -8.83 -10.20 -9.61
CA LEU A 14 -7.46 -9.78 -9.41
C LEU A 14 -6.67 -10.36 -10.58
N PRO A 15 -5.75 -9.59 -11.19
CA PRO A 15 -4.84 -10.16 -12.15
C PRO A 15 -4.23 -11.44 -11.57
N LYS A 16 -4.57 -12.59 -12.16
CA LYS A 16 -4.15 -13.92 -11.70
C LYS A 16 -2.75 -14.26 -12.15
N GLU A 17 -2.25 -13.55 -13.17
CA GLU A 17 -0.89 -13.70 -13.64
C GLU A 17 0.08 -13.12 -12.61
N ASP A 18 0.96 -13.98 -12.09
CA ASP A 18 1.95 -13.61 -11.09
C ASP A 18 2.79 -12.39 -11.49
N THR A 19 3.02 -12.14 -12.79
CA THR A 19 3.75 -10.97 -13.30
C THR A 19 3.20 -9.63 -12.78
N TYR A 20 1.92 -9.57 -12.43
CA TYR A 20 1.25 -8.35 -11.94
C TYR A 20 1.18 -8.24 -10.42
N ILE A 21 1.70 -9.24 -9.70
CA ILE A 21 1.61 -9.32 -8.24
C ILE A 21 2.99 -9.13 -7.60
N VAL A 22 3.11 -8.12 -6.75
CA VAL A 22 4.30 -7.89 -5.92
C VAL A 22 3.92 -8.12 -4.47
N THR A 23 4.68 -8.96 -3.78
CA THR A 23 4.46 -9.27 -2.36
C THR A 23 5.68 -8.88 -1.56
N SER A 24 5.46 -8.20 -0.44
CA SER A 24 6.44 -7.93 0.60
C SER A 24 5.88 -8.37 1.93
N ALA A 25 6.70 -8.94 2.80
CA ALA A 25 6.31 -9.38 4.13
C ALA A 25 7.31 -8.84 5.15
N ILE A 26 6.80 -8.29 6.24
CA ILE A 26 7.58 -7.73 7.34
C ILE A 26 7.04 -8.25 8.66
N THR A 27 7.91 -8.43 9.64
CA THR A 27 7.52 -8.68 11.03
C THR A 27 7.87 -7.45 11.85
N ILE A 28 6.88 -6.90 12.53
CA ILE A 28 6.91 -5.68 13.33
C ILE A 28 6.92 -6.08 14.81
N ASP A 29 7.83 -5.49 15.58
CA ASP A 29 7.95 -5.67 17.03
C ASP A 29 6.92 -4.83 17.80
N ALA A 30 5.64 -5.12 17.53
CA ALA A 30 4.49 -4.56 18.23
C ALA A 30 3.28 -5.53 18.14
N PRO A 31 2.40 -5.57 19.14
CA PRO A 31 1.23 -6.46 19.17
C PRO A 31 0.23 -6.16 18.05
N LEU A 32 -0.51 -7.19 17.60
CA LEU A 32 -1.45 -7.11 16.48
C LEU A 32 -2.45 -5.96 16.62
N ASP A 33 -3.10 -5.84 17.79
CA ASP A 33 -4.08 -4.78 18.03
C ASP A 33 -3.47 -3.39 17.85
N PHE A 34 -2.22 -3.20 18.31
CA PHE A 34 -1.53 -1.93 18.15
C PHE A 34 -1.22 -1.64 16.68
N VAL A 35 -0.67 -2.62 15.97
CA VAL A 35 -0.31 -2.46 14.55
C VAL A 35 -1.56 -2.22 13.70
N TRP A 36 -2.63 -2.99 13.92
CA TRP A 36 -3.90 -2.84 13.22
C TRP A 36 -4.48 -1.44 13.37
N GLN A 37 -4.50 -0.89 14.59
CA GLN A 37 -5.07 0.43 14.85
C GLN A 37 -4.24 1.58 14.27
N ASN A 38 -2.92 1.40 14.16
CA ASN A 38 -2.00 2.48 13.81
C ASN A 38 -1.49 2.44 12.36
N LEU A 39 -1.44 1.29 11.69
CA LEU A 39 -0.96 1.17 10.31
C LEU A 39 -2.13 1.02 9.33
N PRO A 40 -2.33 1.90 8.33
CA PRO A 40 -1.47 3.03 7.94
C PRO A 40 -1.87 4.40 8.52
N LYS A 41 -2.75 4.46 9.52
CA LYS A 41 -3.34 5.71 10.02
C LYS A 41 -2.33 6.72 10.59
N ASN A 42 -1.43 6.27 11.44
CA ASN A 42 -0.62 7.10 12.34
C ASN A 42 0.88 7.05 12.00
N ILE A 43 1.22 6.86 10.73
CA ILE A 43 2.59 6.82 10.24
C ILE A 43 2.96 8.10 9.49
N ASP A 44 4.24 8.47 9.55
CA ASP A 44 4.80 9.53 8.72
C ASP A 44 5.12 8.98 7.32
N PHE A 45 4.28 9.29 6.33
CA PHE A 45 4.47 8.79 4.97
C PHE A 45 5.72 9.33 4.29
N SER A 46 6.31 10.45 4.74
CA SER A 46 7.60 10.92 4.21
C SER A 46 8.76 10.01 4.62
N GLN A 47 8.65 9.33 5.77
CA GLN A 47 9.62 8.33 6.22
C GLN A 47 9.36 6.96 5.59
N VAL A 48 8.10 6.66 5.26
CA VAL A 48 7.69 5.38 4.68
C VAL A 48 7.88 5.34 3.15
N MET A 49 7.39 6.34 2.43
CA MET A 49 7.45 6.45 0.98
C MET A 49 8.61 7.34 0.54
N GLN A 50 9.84 6.93 0.83
CA GLN A 50 11.02 7.67 0.38
C GLN A 50 11.32 7.45 -1.11
N PRO A 51 12.00 8.39 -1.79
CA PRO A 51 12.45 8.19 -3.17
C PRO A 51 13.22 6.88 -3.34
N TYR A 52 12.98 6.19 -4.44
CA TYR A 52 13.64 4.93 -4.76
C TYR A 52 13.95 4.88 -6.25
N ARG A 53 15.24 4.93 -6.58
CA ARG A 53 15.72 5.07 -7.97
C ARG A 53 15.10 6.33 -8.59
N TRP A 54 14.30 6.18 -9.65
CA TRP A 54 13.60 7.28 -10.32
C TRP A 54 12.13 7.43 -9.87
N LEU A 55 11.66 6.61 -8.92
CA LEU A 55 10.32 6.81 -8.34
C LEU A 55 10.38 7.92 -7.29
N PRO A 56 9.46 8.90 -7.35
CA PRO A 56 9.40 9.97 -6.36
C PRO A 56 8.93 9.43 -5.01
N GLY A 57 9.30 10.15 -3.93
CA GLY A 57 8.78 9.87 -2.59
C GLY A 57 7.57 10.72 -2.26
N ALA A 58 6.88 10.42 -1.16
CA ALA A 58 5.85 11.30 -0.60
C ALA A 58 6.52 12.48 0.11
N ARG A 59 6.14 13.71 -0.26
CA ARG A 59 6.61 14.95 0.38
C ARG A 59 5.62 15.44 1.42
N SER A 60 4.33 15.38 1.10
CA SER A 60 3.24 15.72 2.01
C SER A 60 2.01 14.87 1.68
N TRP A 61 1.10 14.76 2.64
CA TRP A 61 -0.17 14.06 2.45
C TRP A 61 -1.29 14.75 3.19
N GLU A 62 -2.49 14.66 2.63
CA GLU A 62 -3.73 15.13 3.22
C GLU A 62 -4.68 13.95 3.30
N THR A 63 -5.34 13.79 4.43
CA THR A 63 -6.29 12.70 4.65
C THR A 63 -7.69 13.25 4.81
N SER A 64 -8.71 12.49 4.42
CA SER A 64 -10.08 12.80 4.82
C SER A 64 -10.22 12.76 6.36
N GLU A 65 -11.25 13.43 6.90
CA GLU A 65 -11.49 13.53 8.34
C GLU A 65 -11.59 12.16 9.04
N ASN A 66 -12.22 11.19 8.39
CA ASN A 66 -12.41 9.82 8.87
C ASN A 66 -11.36 8.83 8.31
N PHE A 67 -10.13 9.30 8.05
CA PHE A 67 -9.10 8.45 7.46
C PHE A 67 -8.88 7.15 8.23
N ASN A 68 -8.56 6.12 7.45
CA ASN A 68 -8.47 4.70 7.82
C ASN A 68 -9.82 3.97 7.80
N GLU A 69 -10.96 4.62 7.56
CA GLU A 69 -12.25 3.93 7.40
C GLU A 69 -12.59 3.65 5.94
N THR A 70 -13.48 2.68 5.69
CA THR A 70 -13.93 2.37 4.32
C THR A 70 -14.55 3.60 3.65
N GLY A 71 -14.09 3.95 2.45
CA GLY A 71 -14.50 5.13 1.68
C GLY A 71 -13.70 6.39 2.00
N SER A 72 -12.85 6.38 3.02
CA SER A 72 -11.91 7.48 3.30
C SER A 72 -10.79 7.53 2.25
N ASN A 73 -10.07 8.65 2.17
CA ASN A 73 -8.99 8.82 1.20
C ASN A 73 -7.75 9.49 1.80
N ILE A 74 -6.65 9.31 1.09
CA ILE A 74 -5.37 10.00 1.31
C ILE A 74 -4.84 10.49 -0.03
N LYS A 75 -4.42 11.75 -0.04
CA LYS A 75 -3.84 12.43 -1.21
C LYS A 75 -2.39 12.76 -0.91
N TYR A 76 -1.48 12.18 -1.67
CA TYR A 76 -0.06 12.47 -1.58
C TYR A 76 0.32 13.53 -2.60
N THR A 77 1.16 14.46 -2.16
CA THR A 77 1.99 15.25 -3.06
C THR A 77 3.40 14.68 -3.04
N MET A 78 3.87 14.26 -4.20
CA MET A 78 5.14 13.58 -4.37
C MET A 78 6.30 14.58 -4.50
N THR A 79 7.54 14.11 -4.39
CA THR A 79 8.76 14.94 -4.49
C THR A 79 8.95 15.58 -5.87
N ASP A 80 8.37 15.01 -6.93
CA ASP A 80 8.35 15.56 -8.29
C ASP A 80 7.12 16.44 -8.56
N ASN A 81 6.34 16.76 -7.52
CA ASN A 81 5.06 17.47 -7.57
C ASN A 81 3.89 16.70 -8.23
N SER A 82 4.09 15.43 -8.62
CA SER A 82 2.96 14.59 -9.00
C SER A 82 2.03 14.36 -7.80
N LYS A 83 0.77 14.04 -8.08
CA LYS A 83 -0.25 13.77 -7.07
C LYS A 83 -0.76 12.35 -7.22
N ILE A 84 -0.92 11.66 -6.09
CA ILE A 84 -1.50 10.32 -6.01
C ILE A 84 -2.66 10.38 -5.02
N GLU A 85 -3.81 9.85 -5.41
CA GLU A 85 -4.97 9.74 -4.53
C GLU A 85 -5.32 8.27 -4.34
N GLU A 86 -5.32 7.82 -3.08
CA GLU A 86 -5.73 6.48 -2.69
C GLU A 86 -7.04 6.53 -1.90
N ILE A 87 -7.92 5.58 -2.19
CA ILE A 87 -9.17 5.37 -1.47
C ILE A 87 -9.10 4.06 -0.69
N VAL A 88 -9.60 4.07 0.55
CA VAL A 88 -9.74 2.88 1.37
C VAL A 88 -10.99 2.13 0.92
N ILE A 89 -10.79 0.91 0.43
CA ILE A 89 -11.85 0.07 -0.11
C ILE A 89 -12.45 -0.85 0.94
N LYS A 90 -11.59 -1.34 1.83
CA LYS A 90 -12.00 -2.26 2.89
C LYS A 90 -11.11 -2.08 4.10
N ARG A 91 -11.73 -2.11 5.27
CA ARG A 91 -11.06 -2.32 6.56
C ARG A 91 -11.87 -3.33 7.36
N ASP A 92 -11.42 -4.58 7.36
CA ASP A 92 -12.09 -5.68 8.04
C ASP A 92 -11.29 -6.09 9.28
N ALA A 93 -11.82 -5.77 10.46
CA ALA A 93 -11.19 -6.09 11.73
C ALA A 93 -11.27 -7.60 12.06
N SER A 94 -12.27 -8.32 11.56
CA SER A 94 -12.44 -9.74 11.87
C SER A 94 -11.35 -10.60 11.22
N SER A 95 -10.91 -10.21 10.02
CA SER A 95 -9.87 -10.89 9.26
C SER A 95 -8.56 -10.12 9.20
N HIS A 96 -8.44 -8.99 9.92
CA HIS A 96 -7.35 -8.03 9.83
C HIS A 96 -6.88 -7.78 8.38
N HIS A 97 -7.82 -7.39 7.52
CA HIS A 97 -7.55 -7.18 6.09
C HIS A 97 -7.91 -5.75 5.69
N TYR A 98 -6.90 -5.02 5.26
CA TYR A 98 -7.03 -3.66 4.77
C TYR A 98 -6.77 -3.60 3.26
N VAL A 99 -7.65 -2.94 2.52
CA VAL A 99 -7.57 -2.80 1.06
C VAL A 99 -7.69 -1.34 0.68
N TYR A 100 -6.82 -0.90 -0.21
CA TYR A 100 -6.86 0.43 -0.81
C TYR A 100 -6.53 0.36 -2.30
N ALA A 101 -7.00 1.34 -3.05
CA ALA A 101 -6.77 1.46 -4.49
C ALA A 101 -6.43 2.91 -4.84
N CYS A 102 -5.60 3.10 -5.86
CA CYS A 102 -5.37 4.44 -6.41
C CYS A 102 -6.55 4.77 -7.34
N LEU A 103 -7.08 5.99 -7.25
CA LEU A 103 -8.14 6.44 -8.16
C LEU A 103 -7.55 6.86 -9.52
N PRO A 104 -8.23 6.58 -10.64
CA PRO A 104 -7.83 7.12 -11.95
C PRO A 104 -7.86 8.66 -11.98
N PRO A 105 -7.02 9.30 -12.80
CA PRO A 105 -6.07 8.67 -13.73
C PRO A 105 -4.79 8.20 -13.03
N ILE A 106 -4.42 6.93 -13.28
CA ILE A 106 -3.12 6.38 -12.91
C ILE A 106 -2.31 6.26 -14.19
N THR A 107 -1.30 7.10 -14.38
CA THR A 107 -0.49 7.08 -15.59
C THR A 107 0.20 5.73 -15.74
N GLY A 108 -0.12 4.99 -16.80
CA GLY A 108 0.53 3.74 -17.17
C GLY A 108 -0.04 2.45 -16.56
N PHE A 109 -1.08 2.54 -15.70
CA PHE A 109 -1.75 1.36 -15.14
C PHE A 109 -3.28 1.42 -15.29
N ASP A 110 -3.86 0.32 -15.76
CA ASP A 110 -5.32 0.10 -15.82
C ASP A 110 -5.86 -0.31 -14.45
N PHE A 111 -4.99 -0.87 -13.60
CA PHE A 111 -5.34 -1.34 -12.26
C PHE A 111 -4.19 -1.19 -11.28
N TRP A 112 -4.50 -0.68 -10.09
CA TRP A 112 -3.57 -0.52 -8.98
C TRP A 112 -4.32 -0.73 -7.66
N GLN A 113 -3.94 -1.75 -6.90
CA GLN A 113 -4.53 -2.05 -5.60
C GLN A 113 -3.49 -2.61 -4.62
N GLY A 114 -3.49 -2.09 -3.39
CA GLY A 114 -2.72 -2.63 -2.28
C GLY A 114 -3.59 -3.35 -1.26
N ASN A 115 -3.11 -4.47 -0.74
CA ASN A 115 -3.75 -5.24 0.32
C ASN A 115 -2.74 -5.47 1.44
N LEU A 116 -3.12 -5.12 2.67
CA LEU A 116 -2.36 -5.40 3.87
C LEU A 116 -3.11 -6.46 4.67
N PHE A 117 -2.45 -7.57 4.93
CA PHE A 117 -2.92 -8.64 5.81
C PHE A 117 -2.07 -8.60 7.07
N TYR A 118 -2.69 -8.63 8.23
CA TYR A 118 -2.00 -8.54 9.52
C TYR A 118 -2.29 -9.82 10.29
N GLU A 119 -1.23 -10.46 10.76
CA GLU A 119 -1.29 -11.73 11.46
C GLU A 119 -0.47 -11.66 12.73
N ASP A 120 -0.99 -12.21 13.83
CA ASP A 120 -0.21 -12.38 15.06
C ASP A 120 0.94 -13.35 14.79
N ALA A 121 2.18 -12.89 14.98
CA ALA A 121 3.38 -13.69 14.82
C ALA A 121 3.82 -14.35 16.13
N GLY A 122 3.09 -14.14 17.22
CA GLY A 122 3.44 -14.55 18.57
C GLY A 122 4.48 -13.63 19.21
N ASN A 123 4.68 -13.79 20.53
CA ASN A 123 5.64 -13.02 21.32
C ASN A 123 5.48 -11.50 21.22
N GLY A 124 4.23 -11.02 21.07
CA GLY A 124 3.93 -9.59 20.97
C GLY A 124 4.35 -8.96 19.64
N LYS A 125 4.50 -9.76 18.57
CA LYS A 125 4.90 -9.30 17.23
C LYS A 125 3.79 -9.51 16.22
N THR A 126 3.83 -8.71 15.15
CA THR A 126 2.84 -8.78 14.07
C THR A 126 3.54 -9.00 12.74
N THR A 127 3.09 -9.99 11.96
CA THR A 127 3.46 -10.11 10.56
C THR A 127 2.49 -9.31 9.71
N VAL A 128 3.01 -8.42 8.87
CA VAL A 128 2.23 -7.70 7.85
C VAL A 128 2.66 -8.19 6.47
N VAL A 129 1.72 -8.77 5.73
CA VAL A 129 1.90 -9.14 4.33
C VAL A 129 1.25 -8.08 3.47
N TRP A 130 2.07 -7.39 2.66
CA TRP A 130 1.62 -6.42 1.69
C TRP A 130 1.64 -7.03 0.29
N ARG A 131 0.47 -7.16 -0.31
CA ARG A 131 0.31 -7.59 -1.71
C ARG A 131 -0.16 -6.43 -2.57
N TYR A 132 0.50 -6.26 -3.70
CA TYR A 132 0.26 -5.19 -4.63
C TYR A 132 -0.06 -5.76 -6.01
N TRP A 133 -1.19 -5.35 -6.58
CA TRP A 133 -1.59 -5.71 -7.93
C TRP A 133 -1.46 -4.50 -8.83
N LEU A 134 -0.69 -4.67 -9.90
CA LEU A 134 -0.40 -3.63 -10.89
C LEU A 134 -0.62 -4.19 -12.29
N LYS A 135 -1.66 -3.73 -12.99
CA LYS A 135 -1.90 -4.10 -14.38
C LYS A 135 -1.52 -2.91 -15.28
N PRO A 136 -0.45 -3.01 -16.10
CA PRO A 136 -0.09 -1.97 -17.07
C PRO A 136 -1.16 -1.84 -18.17
N ASN A 137 -1.25 -0.65 -18.78
CA ASN A 137 -2.17 -0.41 -19.90
C ASN A 137 -1.83 -1.27 -21.13
N ASP A 138 -2.84 -1.59 -21.94
CA ASP A 138 -2.76 -2.54 -23.07
C ASP A 138 -1.88 -2.15 -24.28
N ASN A 139 -1.16 -1.01 -24.25
CA ASN A 139 -0.34 -0.54 -25.38
C ASN A 139 0.89 -1.44 -25.63
N PHE A 140 0.90 -2.20 -26.72
CA PHE A 140 1.84 -3.27 -27.15
C PHE A 140 3.31 -3.25 -26.64
N LEU A 141 3.97 -2.09 -26.51
CA LEU A 141 5.34 -1.95 -25.97
C LEU A 141 5.44 -2.07 -24.42
N SER A 142 4.34 -1.91 -23.68
CA SER A 142 4.27 -1.94 -22.21
C SER A 142 4.12 -3.35 -21.59
N LYS A 143 3.65 -4.34 -22.35
CA LYS A 143 3.18 -5.60 -21.76
C LYS A 143 4.29 -6.55 -21.29
N ILE A 144 5.37 -6.69 -22.03
CA ILE A 144 6.33 -7.78 -21.79
C ILE A 144 7.63 -7.26 -21.18
N VAL A 145 8.17 -6.17 -21.74
CA VAL A 145 9.43 -5.58 -21.30
C VAL A 145 9.20 -4.70 -20.07
N VAL A 146 8.20 -3.81 -20.11
CA VAL A 146 7.87 -2.90 -19.01
C VAL A 146 7.27 -3.66 -17.82
N ALA A 147 6.35 -4.62 -18.00
CA ALA A 147 5.81 -5.38 -16.86
C ALA A 147 6.87 -6.21 -16.11
N ARG A 148 7.75 -6.94 -16.81
CA ARG A 148 8.83 -7.72 -16.17
C ARG A 148 9.91 -6.84 -15.54
N LEU A 149 10.33 -5.77 -16.23
CA LEU A 149 11.31 -4.82 -15.68
C LEU A 149 10.76 -4.04 -14.49
N LEU A 150 9.52 -3.53 -14.60
CA LEU A 150 8.84 -2.82 -13.51
C LEU A 150 8.69 -3.74 -12.29
N LYS A 151 8.17 -4.96 -12.47
CA LYS A 151 7.96 -5.90 -11.36
C LYS A 151 9.27 -6.23 -10.65
N LEU A 152 10.27 -6.71 -11.39
CA LEU A 152 11.48 -7.30 -10.81
C LEU A 152 12.48 -6.25 -10.33
N PHE A 153 12.67 -5.16 -11.07
CA PHE A 153 13.74 -4.20 -10.75
C PHE A 153 13.27 -3.01 -9.92
N ILE A 154 12.00 -2.63 -10.00
CA ILE A 154 11.53 -1.38 -9.40
C ILE A 154 10.53 -1.67 -8.28
N TRP A 155 9.41 -2.32 -8.58
CA TRP A 155 8.33 -2.51 -7.63
C TRP A 155 8.70 -3.45 -6.50
N LYS A 156 9.41 -4.55 -6.74
CA LYS A 156 9.89 -5.41 -5.65
C LYS A 156 10.81 -4.66 -4.68
N GLY A 157 11.76 -3.87 -5.21
CA GLY A 157 12.67 -3.08 -4.38
C GLY A 157 11.97 -1.93 -3.66
N TYR A 158 11.08 -1.22 -4.35
CA TYR A 158 10.27 -0.15 -3.79
C TYR A 158 9.34 -0.65 -2.68
N THR A 159 8.57 -1.72 -2.94
CA THR A 159 7.66 -2.29 -1.96
C THR A 159 8.40 -2.84 -0.74
N ALA A 160 9.59 -3.44 -0.91
CA ALA A 160 10.43 -3.84 0.20
C ALA A 160 10.90 -2.63 1.03
N LYS A 161 11.34 -1.55 0.38
CA LYS A 161 11.76 -0.31 1.07
C LYS A 161 10.60 0.32 1.84
N VAL A 162 9.44 0.45 1.21
CA VAL A 162 8.23 1.01 1.83
C VAL A 162 7.76 0.13 3.00
N ALA A 163 7.74 -1.20 2.84
CA ALA A 163 7.40 -2.11 3.93
C ALA A 163 8.38 -1.96 5.11
N SER A 164 9.68 -1.84 4.84
CA SER A 164 10.67 -1.56 5.89
C SER A 164 10.43 -0.21 6.57
N GLY A 165 10.03 0.82 5.83
CA GLY A 165 9.63 2.12 6.39
C GLY A 165 8.40 2.01 7.30
N MET A 166 7.37 1.29 6.86
CA MET A 166 6.17 1.01 7.67
C MET A 166 6.54 0.34 9.00
N LYS A 167 7.41 -0.68 8.95
CA LYS A 167 7.94 -1.35 10.13
C LYS A 167 8.59 -0.35 11.09
N SER A 168 9.59 0.40 10.61
CA SER A 168 10.35 1.33 11.44
C SER A 168 9.46 2.38 12.09
N GLU A 169 8.51 2.95 11.36
CA GLU A 169 7.61 3.98 11.89
C GLU A 169 6.64 3.45 12.94
N ILE A 170 6.07 2.25 12.73
CA ILE A 170 5.19 1.63 13.71
C ILE A 170 5.94 1.21 14.97
N GLU A 171 7.13 0.61 14.85
CA GLU A 171 7.98 0.28 16.00
C GLU A 171 8.40 1.54 16.76
N ARG A 172 8.74 2.62 16.04
CA ARG A 172 9.04 3.92 16.65
C ARG A 172 7.84 4.47 17.41
N LEU A 173 6.64 4.40 16.84
CA LEU A 173 5.41 4.84 17.50
C LEU A 173 5.12 4.02 18.75
N TYR A 174 5.17 2.70 18.65
CA TYR A 174 4.94 1.77 19.76
C TYR A 174 5.90 2.03 20.93
N ASN A 175 7.19 2.18 20.63
CA ASN A 175 8.22 2.45 21.64
C ASN A 175 8.08 3.84 22.30
N ARG A 176 7.47 4.82 21.62
CA ARG A 176 7.19 6.14 22.23
C ARG A 176 5.98 6.12 23.15
N THR A 177 4.96 5.31 22.83
CA THR A 177 3.74 5.21 23.64
C THR A 177 3.94 4.40 24.92
N ASN A 178 4.91 3.48 24.95
CA ASN A 178 5.17 2.58 26.07
C ASN A 178 6.44 2.92 26.88
N LYS A 179 6.95 4.14 26.74
CA LYS A 179 7.99 4.73 27.60
C LYS A 179 7.36 5.75 28.53
#